data_AF-A0A959W7I6-F1
#
_entry.id   AF-A0A959W7I6-F1
#
_cell.length_a   1.000
_cell.length_b   1.000
_cell.length_c   1.000
_cell.angle_alpha   90.00
_cell.angle_beta   90.00
_cell.angle_gamma   90.00
#
_symmetry.space_group_name_H-M   'P 1'
#
loop_
_entity.id
_entity.type
_entity.pdbx_description
1 polymer ?
#
loop_
_entity_poly.entity_id
_entity_poly.type
_entity_poly.pdbx_seq_one_letter_code
_entity_poly.pdbx_strand_id
1 'polypeptide(L)'
;MRGMGNRGLGKFWTALAATVFAVACFTPTAGAKSHFVLDGVHLAGGGSQWKLLVSMNLPLNLSGTTVHGQVTVHLPNRNWNGRWSARVHSGSLRPADRRSFFPFVAGVRIPAGLGRTLVRKGSTATGKASIRYSEPAVSRQVDRGGGSGVTWKGIRRARPGRCETMSRLLLESTATNSRKVPYPVCGRPLNWRVIRDPGSGRVAIGPQNLTYRKLNGQTGADEFEIAGYFHGQLVAR
;
A
#
# COMPACT_ATOMS: atom_id res chain seq x y z
N MET A 1 -38.93 -4.97 -81.63
CA MET A 1 -38.65 -4.03 -82.73
C MET A 1 -38.16 -2.71 -82.16
N ARG A 2 -37.03 -2.20 -82.70
CA ARG A 2 -36.57 -0.79 -82.76
C ARG A 2 -36.68 0.05 -81.47
N GLY A 3 -35.65 0.75 -81.01
CA GLY A 3 -34.45 1.22 -81.69
C GLY A 3 -33.97 2.50 -80.99
N MET A 4 -32.66 2.72 -81.12
CA MET A 4 -31.83 3.81 -80.62
C MET A 4 -32.35 5.25 -80.76
N GLY A 5 -31.81 6.14 -79.93
CA GLY A 5 -31.68 7.59 -80.17
C GLY A 5 -31.61 8.37 -78.85
N ASN A 6 -30.46 8.55 -78.20
CA ASN A 6 -29.35 9.48 -78.48
C ASN A 6 -29.67 10.97 -78.22
N ARG A 7 -28.63 11.70 -77.76
CA ARG A 7 -28.51 13.12 -77.37
C ARG A 7 -28.80 13.34 -75.87
N GLY A 8 -27.94 13.95 -75.06
CA GLY A 8 -26.76 14.75 -75.34
C GLY A 8 -26.85 16.07 -74.56
N LEU A 9 -25.89 16.27 -73.64
CA LEU A 9 -25.45 17.54 -73.04
C LEU A 9 -26.43 18.33 -72.17
N GLY A 10 -26.10 18.41 -70.89
CA GLY A 10 -26.68 19.39 -69.96
C GLY A 10 -25.91 19.40 -68.65
N LYS A 11 -24.89 20.27 -68.57
CA LYS A 11 -24.12 20.57 -67.38
C LYS A 11 -25.05 20.87 -66.20
N PHE A 12 -24.97 20.09 -65.14
CA PHE A 12 -25.43 20.54 -63.82
C PHE A 12 -24.31 20.32 -62.81
N TRP A 13 -23.90 21.45 -62.27
CA TRP A 13 -23.09 21.57 -61.07
C TRP A 13 -23.79 20.85 -59.92
N THR A 14 -23.13 19.88 -59.31
CA THR A 14 -23.46 19.44 -57.96
C THR A 14 -22.23 19.65 -57.10
N ALA A 15 -22.31 20.70 -56.29
CA ALA A 15 -21.44 20.93 -55.16
C ALA A 15 -21.46 19.68 -54.28
N LEU A 16 -20.32 18.99 -54.23
CA LEU A 16 -20.09 17.89 -53.31
C LEU A 16 -19.96 18.51 -51.92
N ALA A 17 -21.07 18.52 -51.18
CA ALA A 17 -21.06 18.74 -49.75
C ALA A 17 -20.29 17.58 -49.12
N ALA A 18 -18.99 17.77 -48.90
CA ALA A 18 -18.17 16.90 -48.09
C ALA A 18 -18.72 16.93 -46.66
N THR A 19 -19.63 16.01 -46.36
CA THR A 19 -20.07 15.73 -45.01
C THR A 19 -18.88 15.07 -44.31
N VAL A 20 -18.07 15.89 -43.63
CA VAL A 20 -17.08 15.40 -42.68
C VAL A 20 -17.87 14.74 -41.55
N PHE A 21 -18.09 13.43 -41.66
CA PHE A 21 -18.37 12.59 -40.51
C PHE A 21 -17.09 12.59 -39.67
N ALA A 22 -16.94 13.62 -38.83
CA ALA A 22 -16.11 13.52 -37.65
C ALA A 22 -16.78 12.47 -36.77
N VAL A 23 -16.47 11.20 -37.02
CA VAL A 23 -16.59 10.16 -36.00
C VAL A 23 -15.62 10.59 -34.92
N ALA A 24 -16.12 11.41 -33.99
CA ALA A 24 -15.51 11.56 -32.70
C ALA A 24 -15.53 10.16 -32.09
N CYS A 25 -14.46 9.41 -32.33
CA CYS A 25 -14.05 8.34 -31.45
C CYS A 25 -13.83 9.01 -30.09
N PHE A 26 -14.92 9.21 -29.35
CA PHE A 26 -14.91 9.17 -27.91
C PHE A 26 -14.41 7.78 -27.58
N THR A 27 -13.09 7.60 -27.62
CA THR A 27 -12.48 6.61 -26.76
C THR A 27 -13.01 6.96 -25.37
N PRO A 28 -13.75 6.06 -24.70
CA PRO A 28 -13.90 6.24 -23.28
C PRO A 28 -12.46 6.26 -22.78
N THR A 29 -11.98 7.44 -22.39
CA THR A 29 -10.83 7.52 -21.51
C THR A 29 -11.23 6.64 -20.36
N ALA A 30 -10.63 5.44 -20.32
CA ALA A 30 -10.73 4.54 -19.20
C ALA A 30 -10.03 5.24 -18.05
N GLY A 31 -10.67 6.28 -17.52
CA GLY A 31 -10.46 6.80 -16.20
C GLY A 31 -10.98 5.73 -15.27
N ALA A 32 -10.19 4.67 -15.11
CA ALA A 32 -10.19 3.90 -13.89
C ALA A 32 -9.75 4.89 -12.79
N LYS A 33 -10.72 5.69 -12.33
CA LYS A 33 -10.58 6.59 -11.19
C LYS A 33 -10.18 5.69 -10.04
N SER A 34 -8.93 5.86 -9.68
CA SER A 34 -8.25 4.96 -8.80
C SER A 34 -8.62 5.34 -7.38
N HIS A 35 -9.40 4.48 -6.73
CA HIS A 35 -9.84 4.66 -5.35
C HIS A 35 -8.67 4.36 -4.39
N PHE A 36 -7.65 5.21 -4.44
CA PHE A 36 -6.57 5.26 -3.46
C PHE A 36 -7.00 6.14 -2.30
N VAL A 37 -7.17 5.53 -1.13
CA VAL A 37 -7.50 6.28 0.08
C VAL A 37 -6.39 6.08 1.10
N LEU A 38 -5.71 7.18 1.44
CA LEU A 38 -4.94 7.26 2.67
C LEU A 38 -5.94 7.50 3.81
N ASP A 39 -6.15 6.48 4.65
CA ASP A 39 -7.15 6.49 5.73
C ASP A 39 -6.71 7.29 6.98
N GLY A 40 -5.66 8.10 6.82
CA GLY A 40 -5.10 8.95 7.86
C GLY A 40 -3.95 8.30 8.63
N VAL A 41 -3.51 9.00 9.68
CA VAL A 41 -2.34 8.61 10.48
C VAL A 41 -2.66 8.54 11.95
N HIS A 42 -2.17 7.48 12.57
CA HIS A 42 -2.38 7.20 13.98
C HIS A 42 -1.04 7.09 14.70
N LEU A 43 -0.98 7.58 15.93
CA LEU A 43 0.17 7.36 16.80
C LEU A 43 0.13 5.95 17.37
N ALA A 44 1.24 5.22 17.30
CA ALA A 44 1.39 3.88 17.82
C ALA A 44 2.68 3.72 18.63
N GLY A 45 2.71 2.66 19.44
CA GLY A 45 3.84 2.31 20.28
C GLY A 45 3.84 2.97 21.66
N GLY A 46 5.03 3.00 22.27
CA GLY A 46 5.26 3.45 23.64
C GLY A 46 6.75 3.40 23.98
N GLY A 47 7.15 4.06 25.07
CA GLY A 47 8.55 4.07 25.52
C GLY A 47 9.50 4.64 24.46
N SER A 48 10.39 3.81 23.94
CA SER A 48 11.38 4.14 22.90
C SER A 48 10.93 3.80 21.47
N GLN A 49 9.80 3.12 21.30
CA GLN A 49 9.33 2.59 20.00
C GLN A 49 8.08 3.32 19.50
N TRP A 50 8.18 4.63 19.28
CA TRP A 50 7.08 5.41 18.72
C TRP A 50 7.08 5.36 17.19
N LYS A 51 5.90 5.12 16.62
CA LYS A 51 5.67 5.19 15.17
C LYS A 51 4.38 5.92 14.85
N LEU A 52 4.34 6.51 13.66
CA LEU A 52 3.11 6.95 12.99
C LEU A 52 2.67 5.85 12.02
N LEU A 53 1.47 5.31 12.23
CA LEU A 53 0.85 4.34 11.35
C LEU A 53 0.13 5.07 10.24
N VAL A 54 0.64 4.97 9.02
CA VAL A 54 0.04 5.54 7.80
C VAL A 54 -0.72 4.40 7.11
N SER A 55 -2.04 4.45 7.14
CA SER A 55 -2.87 3.43 6.50
C SER A 55 -3.22 3.83 5.08
N MET A 56 -3.14 2.88 4.17
CA MET A 56 -3.37 3.08 2.74
C MET A 56 -3.94 1.82 2.10
N ASN A 57 -4.69 1.97 1.02
CA ASN A 57 -5.02 0.90 0.10
C ASN A 57 -4.14 1.01 -1.14
N LEU A 58 -3.36 -0.03 -1.42
CA LEU A 58 -2.41 -0.08 -2.54
C LEU A 58 -2.92 -1.01 -3.63
N PRO A 59 -2.58 -0.76 -4.91
CA PRO A 59 -2.98 -1.59 -6.02
C PRO A 59 -2.25 -2.92 -5.94
N LEU A 60 -2.92 -3.95 -6.41
CA LEU A 60 -2.43 -5.31 -6.34
C LEU A 60 -1.10 -5.53 -7.09
N ASN A 61 -0.88 -4.81 -8.19
CA ASN A 61 0.37 -4.87 -8.98
C ASN A 61 1.60 -4.31 -8.24
N LEU A 62 1.43 -3.60 -7.11
CA LEU A 62 2.55 -3.18 -6.27
C LEU A 62 3.00 -4.26 -5.28
N SER A 63 2.31 -5.41 -5.20
CA SER A 63 2.74 -6.53 -4.35
C SER A 63 4.21 -6.90 -4.62
N GLY A 64 5.04 -6.87 -3.58
CA GLY A 64 6.46 -7.21 -3.61
C GLY A 64 7.40 -6.07 -3.99
N THR A 65 6.87 -4.91 -4.37
CA THR A 65 7.66 -3.73 -4.72
C THR A 65 7.92 -2.84 -3.50
N THR A 66 8.80 -1.85 -3.66
CA THR A 66 9.07 -0.85 -2.63
C THR A 66 8.21 0.39 -2.88
N VAL A 67 7.48 0.81 -1.85
CA VAL A 67 6.73 2.07 -1.85
C VAL A 67 7.47 3.08 -0.98
N HIS A 68 7.51 4.33 -1.44
CA HIS A 68 8.12 5.44 -0.73
C HIS A 68 7.03 6.41 -0.27
N GLY A 69 7.29 7.07 0.86
CA GLY A 69 6.38 8.10 1.33
C GLY A 69 7.05 9.12 2.24
N GLN A 70 6.29 10.16 2.51
CA GLN A 70 6.65 11.23 3.41
C GLN A 70 5.47 11.52 4.33
N VAL A 71 5.77 11.80 5.59
CA VAL A 71 4.81 12.29 6.58
C VAL A 71 5.35 13.57 7.17
N THR A 72 4.50 14.57 7.23
CA THR A 72 4.71 15.83 7.92
C THR A 72 3.71 15.94 9.06
N VAL A 73 4.19 16.34 10.22
CA VAL A 73 3.39 16.61 11.40
C VAL A 73 3.59 18.07 11.79
N HIS A 74 2.52 18.84 11.74
CA HIS A 74 2.44 20.21 12.20
C HIS A 74 1.87 20.24 13.62
N LEU A 75 2.66 20.77 14.55
CA LEU A 75 2.25 21.11 15.91
C LEU A 75 2.28 22.64 16.04
N PRO A 76 1.55 23.23 17.00
CA PRO A 76 1.46 24.69 17.13
C PRO A 76 2.80 25.43 17.12
N ASN A 77 3.85 24.82 17.70
CA ASN A 77 5.16 25.46 17.88
C ASN A 77 6.29 24.74 17.14
N ARG A 78 6.00 23.69 16.36
CA ARG A 78 7.05 22.92 15.65
C ARG A 78 6.48 22.06 14.54
N ASN A 79 7.31 21.82 13.53
CA ASN A 79 7.02 20.88 12.48
C ASN A 79 8.01 19.71 12.54
N TRP A 80 7.55 18.53 12.15
CA TRP A 80 8.40 17.36 11.96
C TRP A 80 8.11 16.72 10.61
N ASN A 81 9.16 16.29 9.93
CA ASN A 81 9.07 15.59 8.65
C ASN A 81 9.81 14.25 8.76
N GLY A 82 9.20 13.20 8.23
CA GLY A 82 9.82 11.88 8.12
C GLY A 82 9.57 11.29 6.75
N ARG A 83 10.63 10.75 6.14
CA ARG A 83 10.53 9.90 4.95
C ARG A 83 10.53 8.44 5.37
N TRP A 84 9.90 7.60 4.57
CA TRP A 84 9.89 6.16 4.78
C TRP A 84 9.90 5.42 3.45
N SER A 85 10.36 4.18 3.51
CA SER A 85 10.25 3.21 2.44
C SER A 85 9.85 1.87 3.06
N ALA A 86 9.00 1.12 2.36
CA ALA A 86 8.62 -0.20 2.78
C ALA A 86 8.41 -1.09 1.56
N ARG A 87 8.91 -2.33 1.65
CA ARG A 87 8.54 -3.37 0.69
C ARG A 87 7.13 -3.82 1.05
N VAL A 88 6.19 -3.57 0.15
CA VAL A 88 4.79 -3.91 0.39
C VAL A 88 4.59 -5.39 0.05
N HIS A 89 3.65 -6.01 0.76
CA HIS A 89 3.29 -7.44 0.75
C HIS A 89 3.79 -8.25 -0.46
N SER A 90 4.39 -9.43 -0.27
CA SER A 90 4.55 -10.40 -1.37
C SER A 90 4.02 -11.76 -0.95
N GLY A 91 3.41 -12.48 -1.89
CA GLY A 91 2.74 -13.76 -1.67
C GLY A 91 1.86 -14.08 -2.88
N SER A 92 1.65 -15.36 -3.18
CA SER A 92 0.58 -15.73 -4.11
C SER A 92 -0.73 -15.29 -3.47
N LEU A 93 -1.46 -14.42 -4.16
CA LEU A 93 -2.73 -13.91 -3.63
C LEU A 93 -3.66 -15.09 -3.39
N ARG A 94 -4.23 -15.18 -2.18
CA ARG A 94 -5.32 -16.13 -1.96
C ARG A 94 -6.42 -15.80 -2.98
N PRO A 95 -7.18 -16.78 -3.50
CA PRO A 95 -8.25 -16.49 -4.46
C PRO A 95 -9.25 -15.40 -3.99
N ALA A 96 -9.47 -15.27 -2.67
CA ALA A 96 -10.28 -14.22 -2.05
C ALA A 96 -9.66 -12.79 -2.10
N ASP A 97 -8.35 -12.70 -2.31
CA ASP A 97 -7.55 -11.47 -2.35
C ASP A 97 -7.30 -10.97 -3.79
N ARG A 98 -7.97 -11.54 -4.80
CA ARG A 98 -8.03 -11.03 -6.19
C ARG A 98 -8.81 -9.70 -6.32
N ARG A 99 -8.81 -8.88 -5.28
CA ARG A 99 -9.33 -7.51 -5.31
C ARG A 99 -8.27 -6.64 -5.97
N SER A 100 -8.68 -5.60 -6.68
CA SER A 100 -7.75 -4.70 -7.37
C SER A 100 -6.79 -3.94 -6.42
N PHE A 101 -6.98 -4.06 -5.11
CA PHE A 101 -6.23 -3.38 -4.06
C PHE A 101 -6.08 -4.23 -2.78
N PHE A 102 -5.10 -3.90 -1.94
CA PHE A 102 -4.87 -4.49 -0.62
C PHE A 102 -4.60 -3.40 0.45
N PRO A 103 -5.03 -3.61 1.71
CA PRO A 103 -4.72 -2.70 2.80
C PRO A 103 -3.26 -2.85 3.23
N PHE A 104 -2.60 -1.73 3.47
CA PHE A 104 -1.22 -1.66 3.95
C PHE A 104 -1.08 -0.56 5.00
N VAL A 105 -0.31 -0.82 6.05
CA VAL A 105 -0.04 0.15 7.11
C VAL A 105 1.46 0.32 7.27
N ALA A 106 1.98 1.46 6.83
CA ALA A 106 3.38 1.82 7.01
C ALA A 106 3.62 2.37 8.42
N GLY A 107 4.61 1.83 9.14
CA GLY A 107 5.05 2.37 10.43
C GLY A 107 6.24 3.31 10.29
N VAL A 108 6.00 4.61 10.38
CA VAL A 108 7.05 5.64 10.28
C VAL A 108 7.61 5.95 11.66
N ARG A 109 8.90 5.64 11.89
CA ARG A 109 9.55 5.90 13.18
C ARG A 109 9.59 7.39 13.48
N ILE A 110 9.24 7.74 14.71
CA ILE A 110 9.32 9.13 15.20
C ILE A 110 10.19 9.24 16.45
N PRO A 111 10.81 10.40 16.72
CA PRO A 111 11.52 10.64 17.96
C PRO A 111 10.61 10.46 19.18
N ALA A 112 11.16 9.96 20.28
CA ALA A 112 10.38 9.72 21.51
C ALA A 112 9.75 11.01 22.06
N GLY A 113 10.45 12.14 21.97
CA GLY A 113 9.91 13.45 22.33
C GLY A 113 8.71 13.86 21.47
N LEU A 114 8.69 13.49 20.19
CA LEU A 114 7.53 13.71 19.32
C LEU A 114 6.36 12.81 19.71
N GLY A 115 6.62 11.51 19.93
CA GLY A 115 5.60 10.57 20.39
C GLY A 115 4.91 11.02 21.68
N ARG A 116 5.67 11.40 22.70
CA ARG A 116 5.12 11.92 23.97
C ARG A 116 4.30 13.19 23.79
N THR A 117 4.72 14.11 22.91
CA THR A 117 3.93 15.31 22.62
C THR A 117 2.64 14.96 21.89
N LEU A 118 2.65 14.02 20.95
CA LEU A 118 1.44 13.60 20.22
C LEU A 118 0.46 12.84 21.12
N VAL A 119 0.92 12.15 22.17
CA VAL A 119 0.00 11.61 23.19
C VAL A 119 -0.78 12.73 23.88
N ARG A 120 -0.13 13.86 24.19
CA ARG A 120 -0.73 14.96 24.97
C ARG A 120 -1.47 15.98 24.12
N LYS A 121 -0.94 16.30 22.94
CA LYS A 121 -1.38 17.38 22.04
C LYS A 121 -1.72 16.87 20.64
N GLY A 122 -1.95 15.57 20.50
CA GLY A 122 -2.26 14.96 19.21
C GLY A 122 -3.54 15.51 18.58
N SER A 123 -4.56 15.82 19.39
CA SER A 123 -5.83 16.40 18.93
C SER A 123 -5.67 17.75 18.23
N THR A 124 -4.67 18.55 18.61
CA THR A 124 -4.38 19.86 18.00
C THR A 124 -3.34 19.78 16.88
N ALA A 125 -2.73 18.61 16.65
CA ALA A 125 -1.75 18.41 15.60
C ALA A 125 -2.46 18.30 14.24
N THR A 126 -1.88 18.87 13.19
CA THR A 126 -2.28 18.59 11.81
C THR A 126 -1.23 17.69 11.19
N GLY A 127 -1.66 16.62 10.53
CA GLY A 127 -0.75 15.74 9.82
C GLY A 127 -1.02 15.78 8.33
N LYS A 128 0.06 15.65 7.55
CA LYS A 128 0.03 15.48 6.11
C LYS A 128 0.85 14.25 5.76
N ALA A 129 0.32 13.36 4.97
CA ALA A 129 1.03 12.19 4.47
C ALA A 129 0.94 12.21 2.95
N SER A 130 2.03 11.85 2.30
CA SER A 130 2.06 11.61 0.87
C SER A 130 2.82 10.33 0.58
N ILE A 131 2.41 9.67 -0.50
CA ILE A 131 3.05 8.46 -1.00
C ILE A 131 3.41 8.67 -2.47
N ARG A 132 4.49 8.04 -2.89
CA ARG A 132 4.92 7.93 -4.28
C ARG A 132 5.40 6.51 -4.52
N TYR A 133 4.97 5.93 -5.63
CA TYR A 133 5.41 4.62 -6.06
C TYR A 133 5.53 4.59 -7.58
N SER A 134 6.35 3.66 -8.06
CA SER A 134 6.43 3.32 -9.48
C SER A 134 5.75 1.98 -9.66
N GLU A 135 4.85 1.87 -10.62
CA GLU A 135 4.31 0.58 -11.02
C GLU A 135 5.38 -0.22 -11.78
N PRO A 136 5.49 -1.54 -11.56
CA PRO A 136 6.37 -2.36 -12.37
C PRO A 136 5.91 -2.31 -13.83
N ALA A 137 6.83 -2.03 -14.77
CA ALA A 137 6.52 -1.85 -16.18
C ALA A 137 5.85 -3.11 -16.77
N VAL A 138 4.55 -3.03 -17.04
CA VAL A 138 3.78 -4.16 -17.63
C VAL A 138 4.03 -4.27 -19.15
N SER A 139 4.55 -3.21 -19.79
CA SER A 139 5.13 -3.26 -21.13
C SER A 139 6.13 -2.13 -21.32
N ARG A 140 7.11 -2.33 -22.20
CA ARG A 140 8.13 -1.33 -22.56
C ARG A 140 7.45 -0.13 -23.23
N GLN A 141 6.99 0.88 -22.49
CA GLN A 141 7.06 2.29 -22.90
C GLN A 141 6.42 3.34 -21.96
N VAL A 142 5.86 3.03 -20.79
CA VAL A 142 5.39 4.09 -19.88
C VAL A 142 5.65 3.72 -18.43
N ASP A 143 6.58 4.40 -17.76
CA ASP A 143 6.67 4.42 -16.30
C ASP A 143 5.42 5.12 -15.75
N ARG A 144 4.40 4.35 -15.39
CA ARG A 144 3.23 4.87 -14.68
C ARG A 144 3.56 4.91 -13.19
N GLY A 145 4.07 6.06 -12.76
CA GLY A 145 4.17 6.38 -11.34
C GLY A 145 2.84 6.89 -10.80
N GLY A 146 2.51 6.53 -9.57
CA GLY A 146 1.32 7.00 -8.86
C GLY A 146 1.68 7.65 -7.53
N GLY A 147 0.83 8.55 -7.06
CA GLY A 147 1.00 9.20 -5.78
C GLY A 147 -0.31 9.75 -5.24
N SER A 148 -0.40 9.82 -3.93
CA SER A 148 -1.55 10.40 -3.24
C SER A 148 -1.08 11.13 -1.99
N GLY A 149 -1.85 12.11 -1.56
CA GLY A 149 -1.60 12.82 -0.32
C GLY A 149 -2.90 13.13 0.41
N VAL A 150 -2.84 13.09 1.73
CA VAL A 150 -3.96 13.45 2.60
C VAL A 150 -3.48 14.37 3.71
N THR A 151 -4.32 15.32 4.07
CA THR A 151 -4.14 16.16 5.26
C THR A 151 -5.27 15.86 6.22
N TRP A 152 -4.98 15.71 7.50
CA TRP A 152 -5.97 15.48 8.54
C TRP A 152 -5.68 16.33 9.77
N LYS A 153 -6.74 16.69 10.48
CA LYS A 153 -6.67 17.35 11.78
C LYS A 153 -6.79 16.30 12.89
N GLY A 154 -5.89 16.38 13.86
CA GLY A 154 -5.82 15.47 15.00
C GLY A 154 -5.08 14.17 14.68
N ILE A 155 -3.90 13.97 15.25
CA ILE A 155 -3.19 12.68 15.25
C ILE A 155 -3.55 11.95 16.55
N ARG A 156 -4.53 11.05 16.48
CA ARG A 156 -4.97 10.27 17.63
C ARG A 156 -4.12 9.01 17.79
N ARG A 157 -4.08 8.48 19.01
CA ARG A 157 -3.48 7.17 19.26
C ARG A 157 -4.31 6.08 18.60
N ALA A 158 -3.64 5.14 17.96
CA ALA A 158 -4.25 3.94 17.42
C ALA A 158 -4.88 3.09 18.53
N ARG A 159 -5.98 2.41 18.20
CA ARG A 159 -6.55 1.35 19.06
C ARG A 159 -5.55 0.19 19.18
N PRO A 160 -5.60 -0.62 20.26
CA PRO A 160 -4.63 -1.69 20.52
C PRO A 160 -4.36 -2.62 19.32
N GLY A 161 -5.40 -3.02 18.59
CA GLY A 161 -5.31 -3.91 17.43
C GLY A 161 -4.86 -3.29 16.11
N ARG A 162 -4.72 -1.96 16.03
CA ARG A 162 -4.25 -1.31 14.80
C ARG A 162 -2.73 -1.32 14.79
N CYS A 163 -2.18 -2.15 13.91
CA CYS A 163 -0.75 -2.45 13.81
C CYS A 163 -0.17 -1.99 12.48
N GLU A 164 1.14 -1.79 12.43
CA GLU A 164 1.85 -1.77 11.16
C GLU A 164 1.74 -3.14 10.46
N THR A 165 1.70 -3.13 9.13
CA THR A 165 1.74 -4.36 8.35
C THR A 165 3.12 -4.97 8.46
N MET A 166 3.20 -6.24 8.84
CA MET A 166 4.47 -6.95 8.84
C MET A 166 5.00 -7.15 7.43
N SER A 167 6.31 -6.94 7.26
CA SER A 167 7.01 -7.32 6.04
C SER A 167 6.98 -8.83 5.85
N ARG A 168 6.86 -9.30 4.60
CA ARG A 168 7.05 -10.72 4.28
C ARG A 168 8.47 -11.15 4.67
N LEU A 169 8.58 -12.32 5.26
CA LEU A 169 9.85 -12.92 5.59
C LEU A 169 10.29 -13.81 4.45
N LEU A 170 11.26 -13.32 3.69
CA LEU A 170 11.95 -14.06 2.66
C LEU A 170 13.25 -14.62 3.23
N LEU A 171 13.51 -15.91 3.00
CA LEU A 171 14.82 -16.52 3.19
C LEU A 171 15.55 -16.48 1.86
N GLU A 172 16.29 -15.41 1.65
CA GLU A 172 16.96 -15.14 0.37
C GLU A 172 18.22 -16.02 0.17
N SER A 173 18.69 -16.72 1.22
CA SER A 173 19.94 -17.49 1.18
C SER A 173 19.86 -18.86 1.83
N THR A 174 20.56 -19.83 1.22
CA THR A 174 20.86 -21.16 1.77
C THR A 174 21.78 -21.09 3.00
N ALA A 175 22.56 -20.02 3.17
CA ALA A 175 23.52 -19.87 4.28
C ALA A 175 22.89 -19.37 5.59
N THR A 176 21.80 -18.59 5.53
CA THR A 176 21.15 -18.04 6.74
C THR A 176 20.09 -19.01 7.25
N ASN A 177 20.41 -19.74 8.33
CA ASN A 177 19.50 -20.71 8.95
C ASN A 177 18.47 -20.09 9.90
N SER A 178 18.65 -18.82 10.30
CA SER A 178 17.73 -18.15 11.22
C SER A 178 17.64 -16.64 10.99
N ARG A 179 16.48 -16.05 11.29
CA ARG A 179 16.21 -14.61 11.16
C ARG A 179 15.42 -14.12 12.37
N LYS A 180 15.89 -13.03 12.98
CA LYS A 180 15.12 -12.29 14.00
C LYS A 180 14.29 -11.21 13.32
N VAL A 181 13.04 -11.09 13.76
CA VAL A 181 12.07 -10.17 13.17
C VAL A 181 11.34 -9.45 14.30
N PRO A 182 11.41 -8.11 14.36
CA PRO A 182 10.68 -7.36 15.38
C PRO A 182 9.17 -7.51 15.17
N TYR A 183 8.41 -7.51 16.25
CA TYR A 183 6.95 -7.46 16.15
C TYR A 183 6.48 -6.15 15.52
N PRO A 184 5.32 -6.17 14.84
CA PRO A 184 4.73 -4.94 14.35
C PRO A 184 4.35 -4.05 15.54
N VAL A 185 4.68 -2.77 15.45
CA VAL A 185 4.24 -1.76 16.40
C VAL A 185 2.75 -1.49 16.20
N CYS A 186 1.99 -1.63 17.29
CA CYS A 186 0.56 -1.36 17.33
C CYS A 186 0.22 -0.17 18.22
N GLY A 187 -1.05 0.24 18.23
CA GLY A 187 -1.54 1.34 19.07
C GLY A 187 -1.16 1.21 20.55
N ARG A 188 -1.08 -0.03 21.05
CA ARG A 188 -0.55 -0.41 22.36
C ARG A 188 0.41 -1.60 22.23
N PRO A 189 1.34 -1.80 23.18
CA PRO A 189 2.10 -3.04 23.28
C PRO A 189 1.15 -4.24 23.41
N LEU A 190 1.41 -5.28 22.62
CA LEU A 190 0.61 -6.51 22.59
C LEU A 190 1.47 -7.69 23.02
N ASN A 191 0.83 -8.70 23.57
CA ASN A 191 1.41 -10.03 23.78
C ASN A 191 1.20 -10.86 22.51
N TRP A 192 2.30 -11.28 21.89
CA TRP A 192 2.24 -12.02 20.62
C TRP A 192 2.33 -13.52 20.81
N ARG A 193 1.62 -14.26 19.95
CA ARG A 193 1.65 -15.73 19.88
C ARG A 193 1.66 -16.18 18.43
N VAL A 194 2.31 -17.30 18.12
CA VAL A 194 2.12 -17.98 16.83
C VAL A 194 0.79 -18.73 16.88
N ILE A 195 -0.04 -18.58 15.85
CA ILE A 195 -1.34 -19.27 15.72
C ILE A 195 -1.41 -20.18 14.50
N ARG A 196 -0.50 -20.00 13.53
CA ARG A 196 -0.22 -20.96 12.48
C ARG A 196 1.27 -21.07 12.29
N ASP A 197 1.81 -22.26 12.44
CA ASP A 197 3.22 -22.54 12.21
C ASP A 197 3.56 -22.48 10.71
N PRO A 198 4.83 -22.13 10.39
CA PRO A 198 5.35 -22.22 9.03
C PRO A 198 5.39 -23.66 8.51
N GLY A 199 5.34 -23.84 7.19
CA GLY A 199 5.43 -25.17 6.56
C GLY A 199 6.85 -25.71 6.45
N SER A 200 7.85 -24.82 6.31
CA SER A 200 9.24 -25.16 5.96
C SER A 200 10.26 -24.70 7.03
N GLY A 201 9.78 -24.32 8.21
CA GLY A 201 10.62 -23.82 9.30
C GLY A 201 9.99 -23.96 10.69
N ARG A 202 10.51 -23.20 11.64
CA ARG A 202 9.99 -23.06 13.01
C ARG A 202 10.04 -21.60 13.42
N VAL A 203 8.99 -21.12 14.08
CA VAL A 203 8.96 -19.78 14.68
C VAL A 203 9.00 -19.91 16.20
N ALA A 204 9.93 -19.20 16.83
CA ALA A 204 9.99 -19.04 18.27
C ALA A 204 9.64 -17.60 18.65
N ILE A 205 8.79 -17.44 19.68
CA ILE A 205 8.39 -16.14 20.23
C ILE A 205 9.42 -15.72 21.26
N GLY A 206 10.04 -14.57 21.04
CA GLY A 206 10.85 -13.87 22.03
C GLY A 206 10.14 -12.64 22.60
N PRO A 207 10.71 -11.96 23.60
CA PRO A 207 10.09 -10.81 24.25
C PRO A 207 9.87 -9.59 23.34
N GLN A 208 10.78 -9.36 22.38
CA GLN A 208 10.75 -8.19 21.49
C GLN A 208 10.69 -8.55 20.00
N ASN A 209 11.00 -9.79 19.67
CA ASN A 209 11.10 -10.28 18.31
C ASN A 209 10.69 -11.75 18.27
N LEU A 210 10.23 -12.18 17.10
CA LEU A 210 10.17 -13.60 16.76
C LEU A 210 11.50 -14.01 16.12
N THR A 211 11.89 -15.25 16.34
CA THR A 211 13.00 -15.88 15.66
C THR A 211 12.46 -16.96 14.76
N TYR A 212 12.64 -16.80 13.46
CA TYR A 212 12.32 -17.81 12.47
C TYR A 212 13.58 -18.62 12.15
N ARG A 213 13.49 -19.95 12.17
CA ARG A 213 14.57 -20.87 11.82
C ARG A 213 14.08 -21.80 10.72
N LYS A 214 14.80 -21.87 9.61
CA LYS A 214 14.45 -22.76 8.50
C LYS A 214 14.86 -24.20 8.80
N LEU A 215 14.17 -25.16 8.19
CA LEU A 215 14.64 -26.54 8.14
C LEU A 215 15.75 -26.68 7.09
N ASN A 216 16.67 -27.63 7.29
CA ASN A 216 17.77 -27.87 6.36
C ASN A 216 17.23 -28.23 4.97
N GLY A 217 17.85 -27.68 3.91
CA GLY A 217 17.47 -27.95 2.51
C GLY A 217 16.25 -27.17 2.00
N GLN A 218 15.57 -26.38 2.84
CA GLN A 218 14.43 -25.56 2.40
C GLN A 218 14.89 -24.21 1.84
N THR A 219 14.34 -23.83 0.68
CA THR A 219 14.53 -22.52 0.03
C THR A 219 13.18 -21.88 -0.30
N GLY A 220 13.15 -20.56 -0.42
CA GLY A 220 11.94 -19.82 -0.79
C GLY A 220 11.26 -19.10 0.38
N ALA A 221 10.02 -18.69 0.15
CA ALA A 221 9.21 -17.99 1.13
C ALA A 221 8.46 -18.97 2.02
N ASP A 222 8.31 -18.62 3.29
CA ASP A 222 7.48 -19.35 4.24
C ASP A 222 6.43 -18.40 4.83
N GLU A 223 5.29 -18.96 5.24
CA GLU A 223 4.14 -18.21 5.73
C GLU A 223 3.69 -18.76 7.07
N PHE A 224 3.55 -17.87 8.05
CA PHE A 224 3.02 -18.19 9.37
C PHE A 224 2.09 -17.05 9.82
N GLU A 225 1.25 -17.33 10.81
CA GLU A 225 0.34 -16.32 11.38
C GLU A 225 0.65 -16.12 12.86
N ILE A 226 0.62 -14.85 13.27
CA ILE A 226 0.74 -14.48 14.68
C ILE A 226 -0.53 -13.75 15.12
N ALA A 227 -0.84 -13.84 16.41
CA ALA A 227 -1.95 -13.14 17.03
C ALA A 227 -1.44 -12.23 18.14
N GLY A 228 -1.97 -11.01 18.19
CA GLY A 228 -1.67 -10.01 19.21
C GLY A 228 -2.80 -9.90 20.21
N TYR A 229 -2.47 -10.01 21.50
CA TYR A 229 -3.40 -9.95 22.62
C TYR A 229 -3.16 -8.72 23.49
N PHE A 230 -4.23 -8.05 23.89
CA PHE A 230 -4.23 -6.92 24.83
C PHE A 230 -5.10 -7.27 26.02
N HIS A 231 -4.52 -7.30 27.23
CA HIS A 231 -5.20 -7.77 28.45
C HIS A 231 -5.95 -9.11 28.27
N GLY A 232 -5.31 -10.07 27.58
CA GLY A 232 -5.89 -11.41 27.33
C GLY A 232 -6.88 -11.47 26.17
N GLN A 233 -7.33 -10.35 25.62
CA GLN A 233 -8.23 -10.31 24.48
C GLN A 233 -7.48 -10.27 23.16
N LEU A 234 -7.90 -11.08 22.19
CA LEU A 234 -7.39 -11.05 20.83
C LEU A 234 -7.77 -9.73 20.16
N VAL A 235 -6.79 -8.96 19.70
CA VAL A 235 -7.02 -7.65 19.06
C VAL A 235 -6.34 -7.50 17.69
N ALA A 236 -5.38 -8.36 17.33
CA ALA A 236 -4.68 -8.34 16.05
C ALA A 236 -4.39 -9.75 15.54
N ARG A 237 -4.39 -9.93 14.22
CA ARG A 237 -3.96 -11.12 13.48
C ARG A 237 -3.17 -10.68 12.25
#